data_AF-A0A972PLF8-F1
#
_entry.id   AF-A0A972PLF8-F1
#
_cell.length_a   1.000
_cell.length_b   1.000
_cell.length_c   1.000
_cell.angle_alpha   90.00
_cell.angle_beta   90.00
_cell.angle_gamma   90.00
#
_symmetry.space_group_name_H-M   'P 1'
#
loop_
_entity.id
_entity.type
_entity.pdbx_description
1 polymer ?
#
loop_
_entity_poly.entity_id
_entity_poly.type
_entity_poly.pdbx_seq_one_letter_code
_entity_poly.pdbx_strand_id
1 'polypeptide(L)'
;MSNSPRKLSRQQQAEINRQLAPVYSKVGSLTFFVGLVALLVGLWIDRTYNTKPIFMLVCVIVSIPLVLFINTRMMRSAVKKAADAAKTDVKK
;
A
#
# COMPACT_ATOMS: atom_id res chain seq x y z
N MET A 1 33.84 16.75 -7.82
CA MET A 1 32.86 15.85 -8.47
C MET A 1 31.47 16.41 -8.24
N SER A 2 30.91 17.15 -9.20
CA SER A 2 29.56 17.73 -9.08
C SER A 2 28.51 16.67 -9.38
N ASN A 3 27.84 16.18 -8.33
CA ASN A 3 26.64 15.36 -8.48
C ASN A 3 25.46 16.26 -8.87
N SER A 4 25.36 16.61 -10.15
CA SER A 4 24.12 17.18 -10.70
C SER A 4 23.06 16.08 -10.79
N PRO A 5 21.83 16.27 -10.30
CA PRO A 5 20.77 15.30 -10.48
C PRO A 5 20.52 15.14 -11.99
N ARG A 6 20.72 13.93 -12.52
CA ARG A 6 20.39 13.59 -13.91
C ARG A 6 18.93 13.95 -14.13
N LYS A 7 18.66 15.04 -14.88
CA LYS A 7 17.29 15.41 -15.28
C LYS A 7 16.79 14.29 -16.18
N LEU A 8 15.93 13.42 -15.66
CA LEU A 8 15.30 12.33 -16.40
C LEU A 8 14.60 12.91 -17.62
N SER A 9 14.86 12.38 -18.81
CA SER A 9 14.17 12.83 -20.02
C SER A 9 12.65 12.57 -19.89
N ARG A 10 11.81 13.34 -20.59
CA ARG A 10 10.35 13.13 -20.55
C ARG A 10 9.95 11.69 -20.91
N GLN A 11 10.72 11.04 -21.78
CA GLN A 11 10.52 9.63 -22.16
C GLN A 11 10.85 8.68 -21.00
N GLN A 12 11.94 8.91 -20.28
CA GLN A 12 12.30 8.11 -19.10
C GLN A 12 11.29 8.30 -17.96
N GLN A 13 10.77 9.51 -17.76
CA GLN A 13 9.70 9.77 -16.79
C GLN A 13 8.39 9.08 -17.16
N ALA A 14 8.02 9.08 -18.45
CA ALA A 14 6.81 8.41 -18.92
C ALA A 14 6.86 6.89 -18.68
N GLU A 15 8.01 6.27 -18.91
CA GLU A 15 8.19 4.83 -18.67
C GLU A 15 8.14 4.48 -17.18
N ILE A 16 8.82 5.27 -16.32
CA ILE A 16 8.75 5.10 -14.86
C ILE A 16 7.30 5.28 -14.37
N ASN A 17 6.61 6.31 -14.84
CA ASN A 17 5.21 6.56 -14.47
C ASN A 17 4.30 5.41 -14.91
N ARG A 18 4.55 4.81 -16.08
CA ARG A 18 3.78 3.65 -16.58
C ARG A 18 3.95 2.41 -15.71
N GLN A 19 5.16 2.17 -15.21
CA GLN A 19 5.46 1.05 -14.32
C GLN A 19 4.92 1.27 -12.91
N LEU A 20 4.95 2.51 -12.42
CA LEU A 20 4.48 2.84 -11.07
C LEU A 20 2.96 3.03 -10.99
N ALA A 21 2.30 3.46 -12.06
CA ALA A 21 0.85 3.66 -12.12
C ALA A 21 0.03 2.49 -11.54
N PRO A 22 0.24 1.22 -11.94
CA PRO A 22 -0.52 0.10 -11.38
C PRO A 22 -0.23 -0.15 -9.90
N VAL A 23 0.99 0.17 -9.43
CA VAL A 23 1.37 0.03 -8.02
C VAL A 23 0.64 1.07 -7.19
N TYR A 24 0.63 2.32 -7.62
CA TYR A 24 -0.10 3.39 -6.94
C TYR A 24 -1.61 3.11 -6.90
N SER A 25 -2.21 2.64 -8.01
CA SER A 25 -3.62 2.26 -8.03
C SER A 25 -3.95 1.15 -7.04
N LYS A 26 -3.11 0.11 -6.93
CA LYS A 26 -3.34 -0.98 -5.96
C LYS A 26 -3.27 -0.49 -4.52
N VAL A 27 -2.26 0.31 -4.19
CA VAL A 27 -2.06 0.84 -2.83
C VAL A 27 -3.20 1.78 -2.45
N GLY A 28 -3.55 2.71 -3.33
CA GLY A 28 -4.65 3.67 -3.10
C GLY A 28 -6.00 2.98 -3.00
N SER A 29 -6.30 2.05 -3.91
CA SER A 29 -7.55 1.29 -3.89
C SER A 29 -7.67 0.44 -2.62
N LEU A 30 -6.62 -0.30 -2.25
CA LEU A 30 -6.63 -1.12 -1.04
C LEU A 30 -6.83 -0.27 0.22
N THR A 31 -6.11 0.85 0.34
CA THR A 31 -6.22 1.76 1.48
C THR A 31 -7.62 2.34 1.59
N PHE A 32 -8.20 2.77 0.47
CA PHE A 32 -9.56 3.30 0.42
C PHE A 32 -10.59 2.27 0.86
N PHE A 33 -10.53 1.05 0.31
CA PHE A 33 -11.47 -0.02 0.67
C PHE A 33 -11.35 -0.44 2.14
N VAL A 34 -10.13 -0.57 2.65
CA VAL A 34 -9.91 -0.92 4.07
C VAL A 34 -10.48 0.16 4.99
N GLY A 35 -10.21 1.44 4.68
CA GLY A 35 -10.77 2.56 5.43
C GLY A 35 -12.30 2.59 5.38
N LEU A 36 -12.89 2.40 4.20
CA LEU A 36 -14.34 2.38 4.01
C LEU A 36 -15.01 1.26 4.81
N VAL A 37 -14.45 0.05 4.77
CA VAL A 37 -14.95 -1.10 5.55
C VAL A 37 -14.85 -0.81 7.05
N ALA A 38 -13.73 -0.25 7.52
CA ALA A 38 -13.57 0.09 8.93
C ALA A 38 -14.61 1.12 9.41
N LEU A 39 -14.92 2.13 8.59
CA LEU A 39 -15.94 3.13 8.90
C LEU A 39 -17.35 2.53 8.91
N LEU A 40 -17.70 1.73 7.90
CA LEU A 40 -19.03 1.12 7.79
C LEU A 40 -19.28 0.11 8.93
N VAL A 41 -18.30 -0.75 9.22
CA VAL A 41 -18.38 -1.74 10.31
C VAL A 41 -18.43 -1.03 11.66
N GLY A 42 -17.58 -0.02 11.87
CA GLY A 42 -17.55 0.77 13.10
C GLY A 42 -18.89 1.46 13.37
N LEU A 43 -19.45 2.13 12.36
CA LEU A 43 -20.73 2.83 12.47
C LEU A 43 -21.91 1.85 12.66
N TRP A 44 -21.88 0.70 11.99
CA TRP A 44 -22.93 -0.32 12.11
C TRP A 44 -22.98 -0.91 13.52
N ILE A 45 -21.81 -1.19 14.12
CA ILE A 45 -21.72 -1.64 15.51
C ILE A 45 -22.18 -0.53 16.46
N ASP A 46 -21.68 0.70 16.32
CA ASP A 46 -22.07 1.80 17.20
C ASP A 46 -23.59 2.08 17.17
N ARG A 47 -24.23 1.96 16.00
CA ARG A 47 -25.69 2.11 15.85
C ARG A 47 -26.48 0.95 16.45
N THR A 48 -25.93 -0.26 16.45
CA THR A 48 -26.58 -1.46 17.02
C THR A 48 -26.54 -1.44 18.55
N TYR A 49 -25.44 -0.96 19.15
CA TYR A 49 -25.24 -0.99 20.59
C TYR A 49 -25.61 0.32 21.32
N ASN A 50 -26.09 1.35 20.60
CA ASN A 50 -26.39 2.70 21.14
C ASN A 50 -25.19 3.31 21.89
N THR A 51 -23.98 2.82 21.60
CA THR A 51 -22.75 3.28 22.21
C THR A 51 -22.30 4.58 21.55
N LYS A 52 -21.73 5.50 22.33
CA LYS A 52 -20.92 6.60 21.79
C LYS A 52 -19.92 6.01 20.77
N PRO A 53 -19.46 6.76 19.73
CA PRO A 53 -18.75 6.24 18.57
C PRO A 53 -17.34 5.70 18.86
N ILE A 54 -17.25 4.75 19.78
CA ILE A 54 -16.05 4.18 20.37
C ILE A 54 -15.61 3.00 19.50
N PHE A 55 -16.54 2.19 18.97
CA PHE A 55 -16.17 1.10 18.06
C PHE A 55 -15.65 1.64 16.73
N MET A 56 -16.24 2.72 16.20
CA MET A 56 -15.69 3.44 15.07
C MET A 56 -14.25 3.90 15.35
N LEU A 57 -14.00 4.52 16.50
CA LEU A 57 -12.67 5.01 16.88
C LEU A 57 -11.65 3.87 16.97
N VAL A 58 -12.02 2.75 17.61
CA VAL A 58 -11.16 1.57 17.74
C VAL A 58 -10.89 0.93 16.38
N CYS A 59 -11.90 0.78 15.52
CA CYS A 59 -11.73 0.22 14.17
C CYS A 59 -10.78 1.07 13.33
N VAL A 60 -10.90 2.40 13.40
CA VAL A 60 -9.99 3.33 12.70
C VAL A 60 -8.57 3.20 13.24
N ILE A 61 -8.39 3.19 14.57
CA ILE A 61 -7.06 3.02 15.20
C ILE A 61 -6.43 1.69 14.81
N VAL A 62 -7.20 0.60 14.77
CA VAL A 62 -6.73 -0.74 14.36
C VAL A 62 -6.44 -0.83 12.86
N SER A 63 -7.11 -0.02 12.03
CA SER A 63 -6.87 -0.02 10.57
C SER A 63 -5.45 0.42 10.21
N ILE A 64 -4.86 1.35 10.97
CA ILE A 64 -3.51 1.89 10.73
C ILE A 64 -2.43 0.78 10.82
N PRO A 65 -2.29 0.04 11.94
CA PRO A 65 -1.34 -1.05 12.03
C PRO A 65 -1.69 -2.20 11.06
N LEU A 66 -2.98 -2.44 10.79
CA LEU A 66 -3.41 -3.48 9.84
C LEU A 66 -2.91 -3.21 8.42
N VAL A 67 -3.07 -1.98 7.91
CA VAL A 67 -2.59 -1.57 6.57
C VAL A 67 -1.07 -1.65 6.50
N LEU A 68 -0.36 -1.16 7.52
CA LEU A 68 1.10 -1.27 7.59
C LEU A 68 1.56 -2.72 7.55
N PHE A 69 0.89 -3.61 8.28
CA PHE A 69 1.21 -5.03 8.30
C PHE A 69 1.02 -5.68 6.91
N ILE A 70 -0.12 -5.44 6.26
CA ILE A 70 -0.43 -5.98 4.93
C ILE A 70 0.59 -5.49 3.91
N ASN A 71 0.83 -4.17 3.84
CA ASN A 71 1.76 -3.58 2.88
C ASN A 71 3.19 -4.09 3.10
N THR A 72 3.64 -4.18 4.36
CA THR A 72 4.98 -4.71 4.69
C THR A 72 5.12 -6.16 4.25
N ARG A 73 4.09 -6.99 4.48
CA ARG A 73 4.11 -8.41 4.10
C ARG A 73 4.10 -8.58 2.58
N MET A 74 3.30 -7.80 1.87
CA MET A 74 3.28 -7.80 0.40
C MET A 74 4.62 -7.36 -0.18
N MET A 75 5.21 -6.28 0.35
CA MET A 75 6.50 -5.77 -0.11
C MET A 75 7.62 -6.79 0.11
N ARG A 76 7.71 -7.40 1.29
CA ARG A 76 8.70 -8.45 1.58
C ARG A 76 8.56 -9.64 0.63
N SER A 77 7.33 -10.05 0.33
CA SER A 77 7.07 -11.14 -0.63
C SER A 77 7.52 -10.77 -2.05
N ALA A 78 7.22 -9.55 -2.50
CA ALA A 78 7.64 -9.05 -3.80
C ALA A 78 9.18 -8.96 -3.91
N VAL A 79 9.85 -8.41 -2.88
CA VAL A 79 11.32 -8.32 -2.83
C VAL A 79 11.95 -9.71 -2.83
N LYS A 80 11.41 -10.66 -2.07
CA LYS A 80 11.91 -12.04 -2.06
C LYS A 80 11.81 -12.68 -3.44
N LYS A 81 10.64 -12.56 -4.09
CA LYS A 81 10.45 -13.07 -5.46
C LYS A 81 11.40 -12.43 -6.47
N ALA A 82 11.63 -11.12 -6.37
CA ALA A 82 12.58 -10.41 -7.23
C ALA A 82 14.03 -10.87 -6.98
N ALA A 83 14.42 -11.06 -5.72
CA ALA A 83 15.74 -11.58 -5.35
C ALA A 83 15.95 -13.02 -5.83
N ASP A 84 14.93 -13.88 -5.73
CA ASP A 84 14.98 -15.26 -6.20
C ASP A 84 15.03 -15.32 -7.75
N ALA A 85 14.29 -14.45 -8.45
CA ALA A 85 14.39 -14.32 -9.90
C ALA A 85 15.79 -13.86 -10.35
N ALA A 86 16.38 -12.86 -9.68
CA ALA A 86 17.73 -12.39 -9.99
C ALA A 86 18.81 -13.45 -9.78
N LYS A 87 18.66 -14.33 -8.77
CA LYS A 87 19.57 -15.47 -8.56
C LYS A 87 19.47 -16.54 -9.64
N THR A 88 18.33 -16.63 -10.31
CA THR A 88 18.07 -17.65 -11.34
C THR A 88 18.66 -17.23 -12.69
N ASP A 89 18.68 -15.93 -12.99
CA ASP A 89 19.30 -15.37 -14.21
C ASP A 89 20.84 -15.44 -14.17
N VAL A 90 21.47 -15.26 -12.99
CA VAL A 90 22.94 -15.35 -12.84
C VAL A 90 23.48 -16.79 -13.01
N LYS A 91 22.62 -17.81 -12.91
CA LYS A 91 23.02 -19.23 -13.00
C LYS A 91 22.80 -19.84 -14.39
N LYS A 92 22.35 -19.07 -15.38
CA LYS A 92 22.09 -19.53 -16.75
C LYS A 92 23.16 -19.01 -17.70
#